data_AF-A0A7J4RL96-F1
#
_entry.id   AF-A0A7J4RL96-F1
#
_cell.length_a   1.000
_cell.length_b   1.000
_cell.length_c   1.000
_cell.angle_alpha   90.00
_cell.angle_beta   90.00
_cell.angle_gamma   90.00
#
_symmetry.space_group_name_H-M   'P 1'
#
loop_
_entity.id
_entity.type
_entity.pdbx_description
1 polymer ?
#
loop_
_entity_poly.entity_id
_entity_poly.type
_entity_poly.pdbx_seq_one_letter_code
_entity_poly.pdbx_strand_id
1 'polypeptide(L)'
;MERQVRLALGILILLLMSPWSSMVGPEQESSQNLEDERDVEFFSIRTDAYSDFVGTYDESTQQEHRAVVAHSRLGEFSIHGLELNRPLSSDVLEPRMDVQLLLIDNDRHMLDVRKDLSEIPGLEVREFIGPSGLMVQGTSTALENLQSTPSVIAQWDVPLAMFLDDSMLDALMFENGIQAIQDQPVRLEGWWSQQQLDTLLIADASGNTIQQDLSRVAALSLNNVEHLDHGQYRGNLAVNSLLDVVRQPSVMWLRFEPQMSIDNDQSKNHMAINTMRSYFTTDLDGSGQIVAVADSGLDEDHGDFGTRVVGNYDVIGDGSTADRHSGHGTHVACTVLGDGTKGGYAGVAPDAELYFQAMENDNTGNFVSPSLNYLLNSAYNAGARIHTNSWGSA
;
A
#
# COMPACT_ATOMS: atom_id res chain seq x y z
N MET A 1 63.06 -31.16 15.53
CA MET A 1 62.23 -31.77 16.60
C MET A 1 62.18 -30.92 17.89
N GLU A 2 63.25 -30.20 18.26
CA GLU A 2 63.27 -29.40 19.50
C GLU A 2 62.37 -28.15 19.55
N ARG A 3 61.95 -27.59 18.39
CA ARG A 3 61.14 -26.37 18.35
C ARG A 3 59.64 -26.61 18.60
N GLN A 4 59.14 -27.81 18.30
CA GLN A 4 57.75 -28.20 18.57
C GLN A 4 57.54 -28.62 20.03
N VAL A 5 58.56 -29.21 20.68
CA VAL A 5 58.52 -29.59 22.09
C VAL A 5 58.45 -28.36 23.01
N ARG A 6 59.14 -27.26 22.65
CA ARG A 6 59.08 -25.98 23.42
C ARG A 6 57.72 -25.29 23.33
N LEU A 7 57.02 -25.44 22.21
CA LEU A 7 55.68 -24.87 22.02
C LEU A 7 54.60 -25.66 22.77
N ALA A 8 54.73 -26.99 22.81
CA ALA A 8 53.85 -27.86 23.60
C ALA A 8 54.04 -27.65 25.11
N LEU A 9 55.27 -27.45 25.58
CA LEU A 9 55.55 -27.18 26.99
C LEU A 9 54.98 -25.83 27.44
N GLY A 10 55.01 -24.81 26.56
CA GLY A 10 54.45 -23.48 26.85
C GLY A 10 52.93 -23.50 27.02
N ILE A 11 52.22 -24.28 26.20
CA ILE A 11 50.76 -24.43 26.30
C ILE A 11 50.36 -25.21 27.57
N LEU A 12 51.15 -26.22 27.95
CA LEU A 12 50.90 -27.00 29.18
C LEU A 12 51.07 -26.16 30.45
N ILE A 13 52.06 -25.26 30.48
CA ILE A 13 52.27 -24.35 31.62
C ILE A 13 51.14 -23.31 31.71
N LEU A 14 50.61 -22.84 30.57
CA LEU A 14 49.47 -21.92 30.52
C LEU A 14 48.16 -22.57 30.98
N LEU A 15 47.97 -23.87 30.73
CA LEU A 15 46.84 -24.66 31.25
C LEU A 15 46.95 -24.99 32.75
N LEU A 16 48.16 -25.03 33.30
CA LEU A 16 48.41 -25.24 34.74
C LEU A 16 48.30 -23.95 35.57
N MET A 17 48.24 -22.78 34.93
CA MET A 17 48.16 -21.46 35.60
C MET A 17 46.79 -20.77 35.52
N SER A 18 45.75 -21.44 35.02
CA SER A 18 44.38 -20.92 35.17
C SER A 18 43.85 -21.24 36.58
N PRO A 19 43.32 -20.24 37.32
CA PRO A 19 42.87 -20.46 38.69
C PRO A 19 41.60 -21.30 38.73
N TRP A 20 41.70 -22.46 39.38
CA TRP A 20 40.56 -23.13 40.01
C TRP A 20 39.94 -22.19 41.05
N SER A 21 38.79 -21.60 40.70
CA SER A 21 37.90 -20.96 41.65
C SER A 21 36.48 -21.50 41.46
N SER A 22 36.30 -22.75 41.87
CA SER A 22 34.98 -23.32 42.17
C SER A 22 35.12 -24.38 43.26
N MET A 23 35.45 -23.91 44.47
CA MET A 23 35.15 -24.62 45.71
C MET A 23 34.33 -23.67 46.58
N VAL A 24 33.07 -23.46 46.21
CA VAL A 24 32.00 -23.10 47.13
C VAL A 24 31.12 -24.33 47.20
N GLY A 25 30.86 -24.81 48.42
CA GLY A 25 30.06 -26.00 48.67
C GLY A 25 28.61 -25.82 48.22
N PRO A 26 27.81 -26.90 48.16
CA PRO A 26 26.41 -26.78 47.79
C PRO A 26 25.69 -25.99 48.89
N GLU A 27 25.50 -24.69 48.67
CA GLU A 27 24.30 -24.04 49.20
C GLU A 27 23.11 -24.79 48.62
N GLN A 28 22.10 -25.03 49.46
CA GLN A 28 20.84 -25.60 49.03
C GLN A 28 20.21 -24.67 47.99
N GLU A 29 20.53 -24.89 46.72
CA GLU A 29 19.67 -24.44 45.64
C GLU A 29 18.41 -25.30 45.74
N SER A 30 17.37 -24.64 46.26
CA SER A 30 16.00 -25.06 46.08
C SER A 30 15.83 -25.58 44.66
N SER A 31 15.38 -26.82 44.53
CA SER A 31 14.78 -27.31 43.30
C SER A 31 13.53 -26.46 43.02
N GLN A 32 13.73 -25.27 42.47
CA GLN A 32 12.69 -24.58 41.74
C GLN A 32 12.60 -25.31 40.42
N ASN A 33 11.49 -26.02 40.27
CA ASN A 33 11.07 -26.60 39.00
C ASN A 33 11.25 -25.54 37.92
N LEU A 34 12.19 -25.77 36.99
CA LEU A 34 12.28 -25.02 35.73
C LEU A 34 11.11 -25.37 34.77
N GLU A 35 9.98 -25.83 35.32
CA GLU A 35 8.69 -25.96 34.64
C GLU A 35 7.75 -24.78 34.98
N ASP A 36 8.03 -23.98 36.02
CA ASP A 36 7.16 -22.84 36.44
C ASP A 36 7.47 -21.51 35.71
N GLU A 37 8.44 -21.47 34.79
CA GLU A 37 8.86 -20.23 34.10
C GLU A 37 8.57 -20.22 32.59
N ARG A 38 7.64 -21.06 32.14
CA ARG A 38 6.83 -20.71 30.96
C ARG A 38 5.42 -20.44 31.46
N ASP A 39 5.09 -19.16 31.62
CA ASP A 39 3.70 -18.72 31.59
C ASP A 39 3.14 -19.02 30.20
N VAL A 40 2.85 -20.29 29.94
CA VAL A 40 2.02 -20.70 28.81
C VAL A 40 0.60 -20.46 29.27
N GLU A 41 0.06 -19.29 28.96
CA GLU A 41 -1.37 -19.07 29.05
C GLU A 41 -2.07 -19.96 28.02
N PHE A 42 -2.56 -21.11 28.48
CA PHE A 42 -3.52 -21.89 27.72
C PHE A 42 -4.87 -21.17 27.77
N PHE A 43 -5.17 -20.40 26.73
CA PHE A 43 -6.53 -19.91 26.55
C PHE A 43 -7.39 -21.05 25.99
N SER A 44 -8.41 -21.46 26.73
CA SER A 44 -9.49 -22.26 26.17
C SER A 44 -10.38 -21.31 25.37
N ILE A 45 -10.45 -21.47 24.04
CA ILE A 45 -11.51 -20.83 23.27
C ILE A 45 -12.81 -21.51 23.71
N ARG A 46 -13.63 -20.80 24.50
CA ARG A 46 -15.00 -21.26 24.77
C ARG A 46 -15.71 -21.26 23.42
N THR A 47 -16.11 -22.44 22.95
CA THR A 47 -16.87 -22.65 21.71
C THR A 47 -18.19 -21.88 21.66
N ASP A 48 -18.63 -21.39 22.81
CA ASP A 48 -19.91 -20.73 23.04
C ASP A 48 -19.72 -19.28 23.48
N ALA A 49 -18.49 -18.77 23.59
CA ALA A 49 -18.23 -17.39 24.04
C ALA A 49 -18.85 -16.33 23.11
N TYR A 50 -19.06 -16.68 21.84
CA TYR A 50 -19.54 -15.74 20.83
C TYR A 50 -21.04 -15.83 20.54
N SER A 51 -21.75 -16.86 21.02
CA SER A 51 -23.18 -17.05 20.71
C SER A 51 -24.09 -15.99 21.33
N ASP A 52 -23.63 -15.37 22.43
CA ASP A 52 -24.41 -14.46 23.26
C ASP A 52 -23.91 -13.01 23.16
N PHE A 53 -23.01 -12.69 22.22
CA PHE A 53 -22.59 -11.32 21.96
C PHE A 53 -23.76 -10.52 21.38
N VAL A 54 -24.53 -9.89 22.27
CA VAL A 54 -25.50 -8.87 21.93
C VAL A 54 -24.76 -7.54 21.91
N GLY A 55 -24.38 -7.08 20.72
CA GLY A 55 -23.89 -5.71 20.54
C GLY A 55 -25.04 -4.73 20.73
N THR A 56 -24.93 -3.83 21.69
CA THR A 56 -25.76 -2.62 21.71
C THR A 56 -25.10 -1.61 20.78
N TYR A 57 -25.85 -1.11 19.79
CA TYR A 57 -25.42 -0.01 18.95
C TYR A 57 -25.29 1.23 19.85
N ASP A 58 -24.06 1.63 20.16
CA ASP A 58 -23.78 2.85 20.93
C ASP A 58 -23.65 4.02 19.95
N GLU A 59 -24.74 4.77 19.76
CA GLU A 59 -24.72 6.03 19.02
C GLU A 59 -24.26 7.14 19.96
N SER A 60 -22.95 7.22 20.22
CA SER A 60 -22.36 8.38 20.89
C SER A 60 -21.78 9.34 19.84
N THR A 61 -22.24 10.59 19.85
CA THR A 61 -21.61 11.67 19.08
C THR A 61 -20.45 12.23 19.92
N GLN A 62 -19.22 11.86 19.58
CA GLN A 62 -18.04 12.53 20.12
C GLN A 62 -17.56 13.60 19.15
N GLN A 63 -17.13 14.75 19.68
CA GLN A 63 -16.50 15.76 18.86
C GLN A 63 -15.16 15.22 18.37
N GLU A 64 -15.04 15.07 17.04
CA GLU A 64 -13.81 14.60 16.42
C GLU A 64 -12.68 15.58 16.73
N HIS A 65 -11.64 15.11 17.42
CA HIS A 65 -10.44 15.89 17.67
C HIS A 65 -9.41 15.59 16.58
N ARG A 66 -9.21 16.58 15.72
CA ARG A 66 -8.29 16.49 14.59
C ARG A 66 -7.08 17.39 14.84
N ALA A 67 -5.89 16.85 14.65
CA ALA A 67 -4.67 17.62 14.76
C ALA A 67 -4.61 18.69 13.65
N VAL A 68 -4.22 19.92 13.97
CA VAL A 68 -4.04 21.01 13.00
C VAL A 68 -2.67 20.88 12.33
N VAL A 69 -2.49 19.76 11.61
CA VAL A 69 -1.29 19.42 10.85
C VAL A 69 -1.70 18.81 9.51
N ALA A 70 -0.76 18.72 8.58
CA ALA A 70 -0.95 18.04 7.30
C ALA A 70 0.28 17.18 6.96
N HIS A 71 0.09 15.87 6.84
CA HIS A 71 1.14 14.92 6.53
C HIS A 71 1.24 14.77 5.01
N SER A 72 2.30 15.34 4.45
CA SER A 72 2.65 15.19 3.05
C SER A 72 3.71 14.09 2.86
N ARG A 73 4.00 13.75 1.60
CA ARG A 73 5.11 12.84 1.29
C ARG A 73 6.48 13.37 1.76
N LEU A 74 6.65 14.69 1.80
CA LEU A 74 7.91 15.31 2.20
C LEU A 74 8.09 15.38 3.73
N GLY A 75 6.98 15.40 4.47
CA GLY A 75 7.00 15.77 5.88
C GLY A 75 5.68 16.31 6.40
N GLU A 76 5.71 16.78 7.65
CA GLU A 76 4.55 17.35 8.33
C GLU A 76 4.54 18.88 8.22
N PHE A 77 3.44 19.44 7.72
CA PHE A 77 3.15 20.85 7.84
C PHE A 77 2.39 21.11 9.14
N SER A 78 2.97 21.92 10.02
CA SER A 78 2.36 22.37 11.26
C SER A 78 2.22 23.90 11.26
N ILE A 79 1.71 24.48 12.34
CA ILE A 79 1.70 25.94 12.55
C ILE A 79 3.10 26.56 12.62
N HIS A 80 4.15 25.76 12.69
CA HIS A 80 5.55 26.20 12.73
C HIS A 80 6.27 26.07 11.38
N GLY A 81 5.63 25.48 10.37
CA GLY A 81 6.20 25.26 9.04
C GLY A 81 6.25 23.79 8.67
N LEU A 82 7.03 23.49 7.62
CA LEU A 82 7.27 22.14 7.14
C LEU A 82 8.46 21.50 7.88
N GLU A 83 8.20 20.41 8.58
CA GLU A 83 9.23 19.50 9.12
C GLU A 83 9.42 18.33 8.16
N LEU A 84 10.62 18.19 7.59
CA LEU A 84 10.92 17.18 6.58
C LEU A 84 11.21 15.81 7.17
N ASN A 85 10.68 14.76 6.55
CA ASN A 85 10.97 13.36 6.88
C ASN A 85 12.39 12.95 6.47
N ARG A 86 12.97 13.64 5.49
CA ARG A 86 14.32 13.40 4.97
C ARG A 86 15.00 14.69 4.53
N PRO A 87 16.33 14.77 4.54
CA PRO A 87 17.05 15.91 3.98
C PRO A 87 16.74 16.09 2.48
N LEU A 88 16.50 17.32 2.06
CA LEU A 88 16.31 17.72 0.67
C LEU A 88 17.16 18.96 0.37
N SER A 89 17.54 19.16 -0.90
CA SER A 89 18.29 20.34 -1.31
C SER A 89 17.42 21.60 -1.27
N SER A 90 18.05 22.77 -1.16
CA SER A 90 17.33 24.05 -1.21
C SER A 90 16.57 24.26 -2.51
N ASP A 91 17.08 23.74 -3.62
CA ASP A 91 16.54 23.99 -4.95
C ASP A 91 15.17 23.33 -5.12
N VAL A 92 15.00 22.10 -4.62
CA VAL A 92 13.70 21.39 -4.67
C VAL A 92 12.72 21.93 -3.62
N LEU A 93 13.22 22.64 -2.62
CA LEU A 93 12.43 23.31 -1.58
C LEU A 93 11.95 24.71 -1.98
N GLU A 94 12.34 25.20 -3.15
CA GLU A 94 11.80 26.46 -3.67
C GLU A 94 10.27 26.41 -3.76
N PRO A 95 9.58 27.52 -3.43
CA PRO A 95 8.13 27.57 -3.43
C PRO A 95 7.58 27.62 -4.85
N ARG A 96 6.46 26.93 -5.07
CA ARG A 96 5.65 27.08 -6.27
C ARG A 96 4.62 28.19 -6.06
N MET A 97 4.84 29.32 -6.73
CA MET A 97 4.17 30.60 -6.44
C MET A 97 2.65 30.62 -6.64
N ASP A 98 2.11 29.70 -7.45
CA ASP A 98 0.67 29.59 -7.71
C ASP A 98 -0.04 28.60 -6.78
N VAL A 99 0.68 27.92 -5.87
CA VAL A 99 0.13 26.88 -5.00
C VAL A 99 0.51 27.11 -3.54
N GLN A 100 -0.46 26.97 -2.64
CA GLN A 100 -0.25 27.06 -1.20
C GLN A 100 -0.96 25.95 -0.45
N LEU A 101 -0.48 25.67 0.75
CA LEU A 101 -1.10 24.74 1.68
C LEU A 101 -1.73 25.51 2.84
N LEU A 102 -3.00 25.24 3.08
CA LEU A 102 -3.76 25.82 4.19
C LEU A 102 -3.94 24.79 5.28
N LEU A 103 -3.62 25.15 6.53
CA LEU A 103 -4.00 24.37 7.71
C LEU A 103 -5.31 24.91 8.25
N ILE A 104 -6.31 24.03 8.30
CA ILE A 104 -7.67 24.37 8.67
C ILE A 104 -7.93 23.98 10.13
N ASP A 105 -8.61 24.88 10.84
CA ASP A 105 -9.06 24.67 12.21
C ASP A 105 -9.99 23.45 12.33
N ASN A 106 -10.01 22.85 13.51
CA ASN A 106 -10.91 21.76 13.85
C ASN A 106 -12.33 22.24 14.21
N ASP A 107 -12.54 23.55 14.35
CA ASP A 107 -13.84 24.14 14.67
C ASP A 107 -14.84 24.11 13.50
N ARG A 108 -14.40 23.73 12.29
CA ARG A 108 -15.27 23.55 11.12
C ARG A 108 -14.97 22.29 10.35
N HIS A 109 -16.02 21.75 9.74
CA HIS A 109 -15.93 20.57 8.90
C HIS A 109 -15.18 20.90 7.59
N MET A 110 -14.26 20.02 7.17
CA MET A 110 -13.41 20.27 6.00
C MET A 110 -14.19 20.42 4.70
N LEU A 111 -15.30 19.72 4.55
CA LEU A 111 -16.14 19.85 3.35
C LEU A 111 -16.75 21.25 3.26
N ASP A 112 -17.13 21.84 4.39
CA ASP A 112 -17.70 23.19 4.40
C ASP A 112 -16.64 24.23 4.05
N VAL A 113 -15.45 24.09 4.65
CA VAL A 113 -14.31 24.97 4.35
C VAL A 113 -13.89 24.83 2.89
N ARG A 114 -13.82 23.61 2.36
CA ARG A 114 -13.54 23.36 0.94
C ARG A 114 -14.57 24.05 0.05
N LYS A 115 -15.86 23.99 0.41
CA LYS A 115 -16.93 24.64 -0.35
C LYS A 115 -16.75 26.15 -0.36
N ASP A 116 -16.53 26.76 0.82
CA ASP A 116 -16.35 28.21 0.96
C ASP A 116 -15.13 28.71 0.16
N LEU A 117 -14.01 27.97 0.21
CA LEU A 117 -12.83 28.27 -0.60
C LEU A 117 -13.11 28.14 -2.10
N SER A 118 -13.90 27.16 -2.52
CA SER A 118 -14.26 26.98 -3.94
C SER A 118 -15.16 28.10 -4.48
N GLU A 119 -15.76 28.91 -3.60
CA GLU A 119 -16.56 30.07 -3.99
C GLU A 119 -15.70 31.33 -4.21
N ILE A 120 -14.41 31.31 -3.84
CA ILE A 120 -13.48 32.43 -4.01
C ILE A 120 -13.05 32.51 -5.48
N PRO A 121 -13.34 33.62 -6.21
CA PRO A 121 -12.89 33.78 -7.58
C PRO A 121 -11.36 33.77 -7.68
N GLY A 122 -10.82 33.01 -8.62
CA GLY A 122 -9.38 32.91 -8.82
C GLY A 122 -8.69 31.88 -7.94
N LEU A 123 -9.45 31.03 -7.24
CA LEU A 123 -8.93 29.97 -6.38
C LEU A 123 -9.55 28.62 -6.75
N GLU A 124 -8.74 27.56 -6.75
CA GLU A 124 -9.19 26.18 -6.87
C GLU A 124 -8.58 25.32 -5.76
N VAL A 125 -9.43 24.55 -5.06
CA VAL A 125 -8.96 23.56 -4.08
C VAL A 125 -8.54 22.28 -4.80
N ARG A 126 -7.26 21.96 -4.74
CA ARG A 126 -6.66 20.81 -5.43
C ARG A 126 -6.77 19.54 -4.62
N GLU A 127 -6.12 19.51 -3.46
CA GLU A 127 -5.95 18.28 -2.70
C GLU A 127 -6.30 18.44 -1.23
N PHE A 128 -6.75 17.34 -0.62
CA PHE A 128 -6.85 17.22 0.83
C PHE A 128 -5.60 16.50 1.34
N ILE A 129 -4.82 17.18 2.18
CA ILE A 129 -3.64 16.60 2.83
C ILE A 129 -3.98 16.37 4.29
N GLY A 130 -4.32 15.12 4.61
CA GLY A 130 -4.79 14.78 5.94
C GLY A 130 -3.76 15.07 7.04
N PRO A 131 -4.21 15.33 8.27
CA PRO A 131 -5.61 15.42 8.67
C PRO A 131 -6.25 16.79 8.37
N SER A 132 -5.49 17.89 8.30
CA SER A 132 -6.05 19.27 8.29
C SER A 132 -5.59 20.19 7.17
N GLY A 133 -4.90 19.67 6.18
CA GLY A 133 -4.40 20.43 5.03
C GLY A 133 -5.37 20.51 3.86
N LEU A 134 -5.47 21.68 3.24
CA LEU A 134 -6.00 21.86 1.87
C LEU A 134 -4.93 22.50 1.00
N MET A 135 -4.53 21.81 -0.07
CA MET A 135 -3.70 22.41 -1.11
C MET A 135 -4.60 23.19 -2.07
N VAL A 136 -4.28 24.45 -2.28
CA VAL A 136 -5.02 25.37 -3.15
C VAL A 136 -4.11 25.95 -4.20
N GLN A 137 -4.64 26.17 -5.40
CA GLN A 137 -3.97 26.86 -6.48
C GLN A 137 -4.77 28.12 -6.83
N GLY A 138 -4.12 29.24 -7.10
CA GLY A 138 -4.86 30.46 -7.43
C GLY A 138 -4.02 31.62 -7.93
N THR A 139 -4.71 32.68 -8.37
CA THR A 139 -4.06 33.94 -8.71
C THR A 139 -3.38 34.54 -7.48
N SER A 140 -2.34 35.35 -7.68
CA SER A 140 -1.64 36.04 -6.58
C SER A 140 -2.62 36.81 -5.68
N THR A 141 -3.59 37.51 -6.26
CA THR A 141 -4.63 38.21 -5.50
C THR A 141 -5.54 37.27 -4.71
N ALA A 142 -5.93 36.12 -5.27
CA ALA A 142 -6.75 35.15 -4.53
C ALA A 142 -5.97 34.56 -3.34
N LEU A 143 -4.71 34.19 -3.55
CA LEU A 143 -3.84 33.60 -2.52
C LEU A 143 -3.50 34.59 -1.38
N GLU A 144 -3.28 35.87 -1.69
CA GLU A 144 -3.06 36.90 -0.67
C GLU A 144 -4.27 37.10 0.24
N ASN A 145 -5.49 36.91 -0.27
CA ASN A 145 -6.72 37.10 0.49
C ASN A 145 -7.07 35.92 1.42
N LEU A 146 -6.41 34.76 1.29
CA LEU A 146 -6.70 33.56 2.08
C LEU A 146 -6.47 33.71 3.58
N GLN A 147 -5.54 34.59 3.98
CA GLN A 147 -5.29 34.86 5.40
C GLN A 147 -6.51 35.45 6.12
N SER A 148 -7.45 36.03 5.38
CA SER A 148 -8.68 36.59 5.92
C SER A 148 -9.83 35.59 5.98
N THR A 149 -9.66 34.39 5.43
CA THR A 149 -10.69 33.36 5.39
C THR A 149 -10.86 32.74 6.79
N PRO A 150 -12.06 32.76 7.38
CA PRO A 150 -12.30 32.12 8.67
C PRO A 150 -11.89 30.64 8.64
N SER A 151 -11.28 30.16 9.73
CA SER A 151 -10.79 28.77 9.92
C SER A 151 -9.45 28.43 9.25
N VAL A 152 -8.82 29.33 8.50
CA VAL A 152 -7.43 29.14 8.07
C VAL A 152 -6.51 29.57 9.22
N ILE A 153 -5.78 28.62 9.81
CA ILE A 153 -4.86 28.87 10.94
C ILE A 153 -3.45 29.21 10.43
N ALA A 154 -3.01 28.54 9.37
CA ALA A 154 -1.71 28.78 8.76
C ALA A 154 -1.78 28.59 7.24
N GLN A 155 -0.90 29.31 6.55
CA GLN A 155 -0.74 29.29 5.10
C GLN A 155 0.74 29.14 4.80
N TRP A 156 1.08 28.10 4.07
CA TRP A 156 2.45 27.72 3.77
C TRP A 156 2.67 27.63 2.27
N ASP A 157 3.87 28.03 1.85
CA ASP A 157 4.33 27.77 0.50
C ASP A 157 4.50 26.27 0.28
N VAL A 158 4.18 25.81 -0.93
CA VAL A 158 4.32 24.41 -1.33
C VAL A 158 5.63 24.25 -2.13
N PRO A 159 6.59 23.44 -1.64
CA PRO A 159 7.82 23.15 -2.36
C PRO A 159 7.61 22.55 -3.75
N LEU A 160 8.51 22.82 -4.71
CA LEU A 160 8.51 22.16 -6.02
C LEU A 160 8.65 20.63 -5.91
N ALA A 161 9.34 20.14 -4.88
CA ALA A 161 9.41 18.72 -4.54
C ALA A 161 8.03 18.06 -4.35
N MET A 162 6.98 18.85 -4.05
CA MET A 162 5.61 18.33 -3.95
C MET A 162 4.99 17.94 -5.29
N PHE A 163 5.68 18.15 -6.41
CA PHE A 163 5.19 17.88 -7.77
C PHE A 163 6.08 16.90 -8.55
N LEU A 164 7.07 16.31 -7.86
CA LEU A 164 8.01 15.31 -8.39
C LEU A 164 7.85 13.98 -7.67
N ASP A 165 7.96 12.90 -8.42
CA ASP A 165 8.05 11.56 -7.86
C ASP A 165 9.27 11.37 -6.96
N ASP A 166 9.14 10.56 -5.92
CA ASP A 166 10.21 10.33 -4.94
C ASP A 166 11.48 9.75 -5.57
N SER A 167 11.33 8.91 -6.59
CA SER A 167 12.48 8.36 -7.32
C SER A 167 13.23 9.42 -8.14
N MET A 168 12.52 10.46 -8.61
CA MET A 168 13.14 11.62 -9.25
C MET A 168 13.83 12.52 -8.22
N LEU A 169 13.23 12.72 -7.05
CA LEU A 169 13.87 13.44 -5.95
C LEU A 169 15.16 12.74 -5.51
N ASP A 170 15.14 11.41 -5.43
CA ASP A 170 16.33 10.61 -5.11
C ASP A 170 17.41 10.78 -6.17
N ALA A 171 17.02 10.73 -7.45
CA ALA A 171 17.95 10.96 -8.54
C ALA A 171 18.57 12.37 -8.46
N LEU A 172 17.81 13.41 -8.11
CA LEU A 172 18.32 14.78 -7.94
C LEU A 172 19.34 14.94 -6.80
N MET A 173 19.45 14.00 -5.87
CA MET A 173 20.48 14.04 -4.81
C MET A 173 21.88 13.68 -5.30
N PHE A 174 22.02 13.10 -6.50
CA PHE A 174 23.31 12.69 -7.06
C PHE A 174 23.88 13.75 -8.03
N GLU A 175 25.21 13.98 -8.01
CA GLU A 175 25.89 15.01 -8.83
C GLU A 175 25.61 14.91 -10.35
N ASN A 176 25.31 13.72 -10.87
CA ASN A 176 24.94 13.48 -12.27
C ASN A 176 23.52 12.92 -12.45
N GLY A 177 22.66 13.05 -11.43
CA GLY A 177 21.32 12.47 -11.42
C GLY A 177 20.46 12.89 -12.60
N ILE A 178 20.52 14.16 -12.98
CA ILE A 178 19.76 14.70 -14.12
C ILE A 178 20.18 14.04 -15.44
N GLN A 179 21.47 13.76 -15.64
CA GLN A 179 21.95 13.06 -16.84
C GLN A 179 21.41 11.62 -16.90
N ALA A 180 21.23 10.97 -15.74
CA ALA A 180 20.62 9.64 -15.68
C ALA A 180 19.12 9.64 -16.03
N ILE A 181 18.45 10.80 -15.93
CA ILE A 181 17.01 10.97 -16.19
C ILE A 181 16.73 11.39 -17.64
N GLN A 182 17.65 12.11 -18.30
CA GLN A 182 17.43 12.69 -19.63
C GLN A 182 17.04 11.67 -20.72
N ASP A 183 17.59 10.46 -20.65
CA ASP A 183 17.29 9.39 -21.59
C ASP A 183 16.12 8.48 -21.14
N GLN A 184 15.56 8.71 -19.96
CA GLN A 184 14.44 7.93 -19.45
C GLN A 184 13.10 8.52 -19.90
N PRO A 185 12.13 7.66 -20.29
CA PRO A 185 10.78 8.13 -20.55
C PRO A 185 10.15 8.60 -19.24
N VAL A 186 9.55 9.78 -19.29
CA VAL A 186 8.82 10.41 -18.20
C VAL A 186 7.36 10.61 -18.59
N ARG A 187 6.51 10.69 -17.57
CA ARG A 187 5.10 11.04 -17.70
C ARG A 187 4.83 12.39 -17.06
N LEU A 188 4.24 13.27 -17.85
CA LEU A 188 3.82 14.61 -17.46
C LEU A 188 2.29 14.65 -17.37
N GLU A 189 1.78 15.01 -16.20
CA GLU A 189 0.35 14.96 -15.90
C GLU A 189 -0.17 16.35 -15.49
N GLY A 190 -1.33 16.70 -16.02
CA GLY A 190 -2.08 17.90 -15.66
C GLY A 190 -2.94 17.66 -14.43
N TRP A 191 -3.49 18.76 -13.91
CA TRP A 191 -4.38 18.72 -12.74
C TRP A 191 -5.63 17.88 -13.01
N TRP A 192 -6.11 17.19 -11.97
CA TRP A 192 -7.36 16.43 -12.00
C TRP A 192 -8.57 17.29 -11.60
N SER A 193 -9.71 17.04 -12.24
CA SER A 193 -11.03 17.57 -11.85
C SER A 193 -12.11 16.47 -11.99
N GLN A 194 -12.90 16.49 -13.06
CA GLN A 194 -13.72 15.33 -13.48
C GLN A 194 -12.90 14.36 -14.35
N GLN A 195 -11.85 14.88 -14.97
CA GLN A 195 -10.82 14.19 -15.74
C GLN A 195 -9.52 15.02 -15.62
N GLN A 196 -8.38 14.52 -16.08
CA GLN A 196 -7.19 15.37 -16.20
C GLN A 196 -7.40 16.52 -17.18
N LEU A 197 -6.79 17.66 -16.87
CA LEU A 197 -6.93 18.90 -17.62
C LEU A 197 -5.81 19.06 -18.66
N ASP A 198 -6.20 19.29 -19.92
CA ASP A 198 -5.28 19.73 -20.98
C ASP A 198 -4.87 21.19 -20.84
N THR A 199 -5.81 22.02 -20.40
CA THR A 199 -5.63 23.46 -20.23
C THR A 199 -6.03 23.84 -18.81
N LEU A 200 -5.10 24.48 -18.10
CA LEU A 200 -5.40 25.16 -16.86
C LEU A 200 -5.95 26.55 -17.18
N LEU A 201 -7.07 26.92 -16.57
CA LEU A 201 -7.61 28.28 -16.61
C LEU A 201 -8.21 28.64 -15.25
N ILE A 202 -7.57 29.56 -14.54
CA ILE A 202 -8.07 30.17 -13.31
C ILE A 202 -8.18 31.67 -13.55
N ALA A 203 -9.30 32.28 -13.18
CA ALA A 203 -9.53 33.72 -13.34
C ALA A 203 -10.16 34.31 -12.08
N ASP A 204 -9.67 35.47 -11.63
CA ASP A 204 -10.24 36.20 -10.52
C ASP A 204 -11.19 37.34 -10.96
N ALA A 205 -11.90 37.91 -9.99
CA ALA A 205 -12.82 39.02 -10.23
C ALA A 205 -12.13 40.32 -10.65
N SER A 206 -10.82 40.44 -10.45
CA SER A 206 -10.01 41.62 -10.85
C SER A 206 -9.47 41.49 -12.28
N GLY A 207 -9.70 40.36 -12.94
CA GLY A 207 -9.24 40.08 -14.30
C GLY A 207 -7.85 39.47 -14.39
N ASN A 208 -7.22 39.09 -13.27
CA ASN A 208 -5.98 38.33 -13.32
C ASN A 208 -6.31 36.88 -13.68
N THR A 209 -5.44 36.25 -14.48
CA THR A 209 -5.63 34.86 -14.92
C THR A 209 -4.35 34.05 -14.82
N ILE A 210 -4.51 32.76 -14.55
CA ILE A 210 -3.51 31.72 -14.79
C ILE A 210 -4.07 30.88 -15.92
N GLN A 211 -3.44 30.95 -17.09
CA GLN A 211 -3.84 30.17 -18.25
C GLN A 211 -2.62 29.50 -18.88
N GLN A 212 -2.64 28.17 -18.99
CA GLN A 212 -1.56 27.43 -19.63
C GLN A 212 -2.04 26.09 -20.18
N ASP A 213 -1.67 25.81 -21.42
CA ASP A 213 -1.87 24.50 -22.04
C ASP A 213 -0.72 23.56 -21.65
N LEU A 214 -1.05 22.39 -21.12
CA LEU A 214 -0.07 21.36 -20.79
C LEU A 214 0.64 20.82 -22.03
N SER A 215 -0.06 20.75 -23.17
CA SER A 215 0.53 20.35 -24.46
C SER A 215 1.73 21.21 -24.86
N ARG A 216 1.69 22.51 -24.53
CA ARG A 216 2.80 23.43 -24.78
C ARG A 216 3.96 23.20 -23.83
N VAL A 217 3.67 22.89 -22.56
CA VAL A 217 4.71 22.51 -21.59
C VAL A 217 5.39 21.21 -22.04
N ALA A 218 4.61 20.20 -22.45
CA ALA A 218 5.12 18.94 -22.97
C ALA A 218 6.01 19.15 -24.20
N ALA A 219 5.56 19.93 -25.19
CA ALA A 219 6.33 20.20 -26.41
C ALA A 219 7.66 20.95 -26.18
N LEU A 220 7.77 21.73 -25.09
CA LEU A 220 8.99 22.44 -24.72
C LEU A 220 9.90 21.62 -23.80
N SER A 221 9.32 20.74 -22.99
CA SER A 221 10.03 20.04 -21.91
C SER A 221 10.47 18.63 -22.30
N LEU A 222 9.84 18.05 -23.34
CA LEU A 222 10.01 16.65 -23.72
C LEU A 222 10.37 16.50 -25.21
N ASN A 223 11.18 15.49 -25.50
CA ASN A 223 11.46 14.96 -26.83
C ASN A 223 10.57 13.74 -27.10
N ASN A 224 10.28 13.46 -28.38
CA ASN A 224 9.46 12.31 -28.80
C ASN A 224 8.10 12.25 -28.07
N VAL A 225 7.43 13.39 -28.00
CA VAL A 225 6.20 13.54 -27.21
C VAL A 225 5.07 12.70 -27.79
N GLU A 226 4.47 11.87 -26.94
CA GLU A 226 3.27 11.10 -27.19
C GLU A 226 2.16 11.64 -26.28
N HIS A 227 1.00 11.93 -26.87
CA HIS A 227 -0.21 12.28 -26.13
C HIS A 227 -0.99 11.00 -25.84
N LEU A 228 -1.15 10.68 -24.55
CA LEU A 228 -1.75 9.42 -24.12
C LEU A 228 -3.26 9.55 -23.93
N ASP A 229 -3.68 10.60 -23.23
CA ASP A 229 -5.06 10.93 -22.90
C ASP A 229 -5.11 12.42 -22.47
N HIS A 230 -6.30 12.94 -22.20
CA HIS A 230 -6.51 14.28 -21.64
C HIS A 230 -5.51 14.60 -20.52
N GLY A 231 -4.76 15.68 -20.67
CA GLY A 231 -3.78 16.13 -19.67
C GLY A 231 -2.67 15.12 -19.36
N GLN A 232 -2.38 14.15 -20.23
CA GLN A 232 -1.34 13.14 -20.03
C GLN A 232 -0.42 13.03 -21.24
N TYR A 233 0.87 13.29 -21.01
CA TYR A 233 1.91 13.25 -22.03
C TYR A 233 3.05 12.36 -21.58
N ARG A 234 3.64 11.65 -22.54
CA ARG A 234 4.86 10.86 -22.36
C ARG A 234 5.95 11.37 -23.29
N GLY A 235 7.19 11.30 -22.85
CA GLY A 235 8.34 11.61 -23.70
C GLY A 235 9.64 11.49 -22.94
N ASN A 236 10.77 11.75 -23.59
CA ASN A 236 12.07 11.81 -22.93
C ASN A 236 12.35 13.23 -22.49
N LEU A 237 12.94 13.42 -21.32
CA LEU A 237 13.21 14.76 -20.81
C LEU A 237 14.18 15.51 -21.75
N ALA A 238 13.75 16.66 -22.30
CA ALA A 238 14.55 17.48 -23.20
C ALA A 238 15.30 18.61 -22.50
N VAL A 239 14.96 18.88 -21.24
CA VAL A 239 15.47 20.01 -20.46
C VAL A 239 16.55 19.58 -19.47
N ASN A 240 17.36 20.55 -19.05
CA ASN A 240 18.40 20.37 -18.04
C ASN A 240 17.90 20.59 -16.61
N SER A 241 16.63 20.99 -16.43
CA SER A 241 16.04 21.29 -15.13
C SER A 241 14.62 20.72 -15.05
N LEU A 242 14.44 19.69 -14.23
CA LEU A 242 13.12 19.16 -13.87
C LEU A 242 12.27 20.20 -13.13
N LEU A 243 12.93 21.04 -12.33
CA LEU A 243 12.29 22.08 -11.53
C LEU A 243 11.61 23.14 -12.40
N ASP A 244 12.15 23.43 -13.58
CA ASP A 244 11.51 24.36 -14.52
C ASP A 244 10.19 23.80 -15.08
N VAL A 245 10.10 22.47 -15.22
CA VAL A 245 8.90 21.77 -15.70
C VAL A 245 7.82 21.78 -14.61
N VAL A 246 8.15 21.35 -13.40
CA VAL A 246 7.16 21.27 -12.31
C VAL A 246 6.77 22.63 -11.71
N ARG A 247 7.50 23.70 -12.06
CA ARG A 247 7.10 25.08 -11.78
C ARG A 247 5.98 25.59 -12.70
N GLN A 248 5.73 24.92 -13.83
CA GLN A 248 4.70 25.35 -14.77
C GLN A 248 3.30 25.16 -14.18
N PRO A 249 2.43 26.20 -14.15
CA PRO A 249 1.11 26.13 -13.52
C PRO A 249 0.24 24.94 -13.94
N SER A 250 0.25 24.54 -15.22
CA SER A 250 -0.57 23.42 -15.70
C SER A 250 -0.08 22.04 -15.29
N VAL A 251 1.16 21.91 -14.80
CA VAL A 251 1.75 20.62 -14.40
C VAL A 251 1.33 20.28 -12.98
N MET A 252 0.68 19.14 -12.79
CA MET A 252 0.35 18.59 -11.47
C MET A 252 1.42 17.62 -11.01
N TRP A 253 1.96 16.81 -11.92
CA TRP A 253 2.86 15.74 -11.54
C TRP A 253 3.83 15.41 -12.65
N LEU A 254 5.08 15.16 -12.27
CA LEU A 254 6.11 14.62 -13.15
C LEU A 254 6.73 13.40 -12.49
N ARG A 255 6.72 12.28 -13.21
CA ARG A 255 7.24 10.98 -12.77
C ARG A 255 7.93 10.25 -13.90
N PHE A 256 8.68 9.20 -13.58
CA PHE A 256 9.11 8.26 -14.61
C PHE A 256 7.90 7.56 -15.21
N GLU A 257 8.03 7.12 -16.46
CA GLU A 257 7.00 6.33 -17.10
C GLU A 257 6.75 5.05 -16.29
N PRO A 258 5.52 4.84 -15.78
CA PRO A 258 5.21 3.67 -14.97
C PRO A 258 5.51 2.39 -15.74
N GLN A 259 6.26 1.49 -15.13
CA GLN A 259 6.44 0.13 -15.65
C GLN A 259 5.31 -0.73 -15.09
N MET A 260 4.43 -1.20 -15.96
CA MET A 260 3.35 -2.10 -15.56
C MET A 260 3.93 -3.51 -15.39
N SER A 261 3.98 -4.00 -14.15
CA SER A 261 4.24 -5.40 -13.82
C SER A 261 2.99 -6.05 -13.22
N ILE A 262 2.99 -7.38 -13.21
CA ILE A 262 1.98 -8.17 -12.51
C ILE A 262 2.56 -8.51 -11.14
N ASP A 263 1.96 -7.95 -10.09
CA ASP A 263 2.42 -8.06 -8.71
C ASP A 263 1.48 -8.95 -7.88
N ASN A 264 1.08 -10.10 -8.45
CA ASN A 264 0.07 -11.01 -7.87
C ASN A 264 0.47 -11.58 -6.49
N ASP A 265 1.75 -11.48 -6.10
CA ASP A 265 2.27 -11.93 -4.83
C ASP A 265 2.29 -10.86 -3.72
N GLN A 266 2.06 -9.59 -4.07
CA GLN A 266 2.12 -8.47 -3.14
C GLN A 266 0.90 -8.39 -2.22
N SER A 267 -0.20 -9.07 -2.56
CA SER A 267 -1.41 -9.15 -1.71
C SER A 267 -1.08 -9.55 -0.27
N LYS A 268 -0.16 -10.51 -0.07
CA LYS A 268 0.29 -10.92 1.27
C LYS A 268 1.03 -9.83 2.03
N ASN A 269 1.81 -9.01 1.34
CA ASN A 269 2.51 -7.87 1.94
C ASN A 269 1.51 -6.78 2.33
N HIS A 270 0.58 -6.43 1.45
CA HIS A 270 -0.43 -5.39 1.71
C HIS A 270 -1.38 -5.75 2.85
N MET A 271 -1.77 -7.03 2.97
CA MET A 271 -2.56 -7.54 4.10
C MET A 271 -1.71 -7.80 5.36
N ALA A 272 -0.42 -7.47 5.34
CA ALA A 272 0.54 -7.70 6.42
C ALA A 272 0.66 -9.18 6.87
N ILE A 273 0.28 -10.15 6.01
CA ILE A 273 0.36 -11.58 6.30
C ILE A 273 1.81 -12.02 6.53
N ASN A 274 2.76 -11.47 5.76
CA ASN A 274 4.17 -11.77 5.92
C ASN A 274 4.71 -11.29 7.28
N THR A 275 4.22 -10.14 7.76
CA THR A 275 4.52 -9.65 9.11
C THR A 275 3.88 -10.56 10.17
N MET A 276 2.64 -11.00 9.97
CA MET A 276 2.00 -11.94 10.90
C MET A 276 2.76 -13.25 11.01
N ARG A 277 3.25 -13.81 9.90
CA ARG A 277 4.07 -15.03 9.90
C ARG A 277 5.35 -14.90 10.75
N SER A 278 5.97 -13.72 10.82
CA SER A 278 7.20 -13.55 11.62
C SER A 278 6.94 -13.43 13.13
N TYR A 279 5.70 -13.14 13.55
CA TYR A 279 5.34 -13.09 14.98
C TYR A 279 5.14 -14.48 15.60
N PHE A 280 4.87 -15.52 14.81
CA PHE A 280 4.65 -16.87 15.31
C PHE A 280 5.88 -17.76 15.04
N THR A 281 6.19 -18.65 15.98
CA THR A 281 7.29 -19.63 15.83
C THR A 281 6.88 -20.86 15.02
N THR A 282 5.59 -21.01 14.71
CA THR A 282 5.02 -22.07 13.89
C THR A 282 4.77 -21.56 12.47
N ASP A 283 4.94 -22.43 11.48
CA ASP A 283 4.59 -22.10 10.10
C ASP A 283 3.07 -21.92 9.97
N LEU A 284 2.63 -20.69 9.69
CA LEU A 284 1.23 -20.39 9.41
C LEU A 284 0.95 -20.57 7.91
N ASP A 285 0.98 -21.81 7.44
CA ASP A 285 0.86 -22.20 6.03
C ASP A 285 -0.45 -22.89 5.66
N GLY A 286 -1.32 -23.14 6.63
CA GLY A 286 -2.61 -23.82 6.42
C GLY A 286 -2.56 -25.34 6.55
N SER A 287 -1.43 -25.93 6.92
CA SER A 287 -1.28 -27.36 7.18
C SER A 287 -2.42 -27.91 8.05
N GLY A 288 -3.07 -28.97 7.57
CA GLY A 288 -4.17 -29.65 8.26
C GLY A 288 -5.51 -28.91 8.21
N GLN A 289 -5.62 -27.82 7.44
CA GLN A 289 -6.88 -27.12 7.18
C GLN A 289 -7.40 -27.45 5.78
N ILE A 290 -8.72 -27.58 5.67
CA ILE A 290 -9.41 -27.68 4.38
C ILE A 290 -10.11 -26.35 4.11
N VAL A 291 -9.81 -25.74 2.97
CA VAL A 291 -10.49 -24.54 2.47
C VAL A 291 -11.40 -24.92 1.33
N ALA A 292 -12.67 -24.54 1.44
CA ALA A 292 -13.63 -24.71 0.38
C ALA A 292 -13.70 -23.47 -0.51
N VAL A 293 -13.66 -23.68 -1.83
CA VAL A 293 -13.78 -22.65 -2.85
C VAL A 293 -14.97 -23.00 -3.74
N ALA A 294 -15.94 -22.09 -3.86
CA ALA A 294 -17.05 -22.24 -4.77
C ALA A 294 -16.99 -21.15 -5.84
N ASP A 295 -16.69 -21.53 -7.08
CA ASP A 295 -16.36 -20.61 -8.15
C ASP A 295 -16.50 -21.25 -9.55
N SER A 296 -16.01 -20.63 -10.63
CA SER A 296 -16.32 -21.00 -12.02
C SER A 296 -15.95 -22.45 -12.33
N GLY A 297 -14.78 -22.88 -11.91
CA GLY A 297 -14.28 -24.24 -12.10
C GLY A 297 -12.83 -24.30 -11.63
N LEU A 298 -12.21 -25.47 -11.80
CA LEU A 298 -10.82 -25.67 -11.44
C LEU A 298 -10.04 -26.34 -12.57
N ASP A 299 -8.94 -25.73 -12.98
CA ASP A 299 -7.83 -26.41 -13.67
C ASP A 299 -7.09 -27.28 -12.65
N GLU A 300 -7.61 -28.49 -12.40
CA GLU A 300 -7.13 -29.37 -11.32
C GLU A 300 -5.69 -29.83 -11.54
N ASP A 301 -5.25 -29.99 -12.80
CA ASP A 301 -3.89 -30.35 -13.17
C ASP A 301 -2.97 -29.15 -13.47
N HIS A 302 -3.39 -27.93 -13.09
CA HIS A 302 -2.59 -26.69 -13.14
C HIS A 302 -1.18 -26.93 -12.58
N GLY A 303 -1.10 -27.72 -11.50
CA GLY A 303 0.12 -28.25 -10.89
C GLY A 303 0.58 -27.53 -9.63
N ASP A 304 -0.11 -26.45 -9.24
CA ASP A 304 0.10 -25.72 -7.98
C ASP A 304 -0.63 -26.35 -6.78
N PHE A 305 -1.44 -27.40 -7.03
CA PHE A 305 -2.25 -28.07 -6.00
C PHE A 305 -1.70 -29.45 -5.63
N GLY A 306 -0.89 -30.07 -6.48
CA GLY A 306 -0.35 -31.41 -6.26
C GLY A 306 -1.43 -32.45 -5.93
N THR A 307 -1.40 -32.97 -4.70
CA THR A 307 -2.39 -33.94 -4.20
C THR A 307 -3.38 -33.34 -3.21
N ARG A 308 -3.38 -32.01 -3.06
CA ARG A 308 -4.15 -31.30 -2.03
C ARG A 308 -5.59 -31.01 -2.44
N VAL A 309 -6.00 -31.33 -3.67
CA VAL A 309 -7.42 -31.31 -4.07
C VAL A 309 -8.11 -32.53 -3.47
N VAL A 310 -8.74 -32.34 -2.30
CA VAL A 310 -9.45 -33.40 -1.57
C VAL A 310 -10.87 -33.62 -2.08
N GLY A 311 -11.38 -32.69 -2.90
CA GLY A 311 -12.62 -32.85 -3.63
C GLY A 311 -12.81 -31.77 -4.69
N ASN A 312 -13.39 -32.15 -5.82
CA ASN A 312 -13.73 -31.25 -6.92
C ASN A 312 -15.11 -31.64 -7.44
N TYR A 313 -16.12 -30.80 -7.22
CA TYR A 313 -17.53 -31.16 -7.42
C TYR A 313 -18.24 -30.20 -8.36
N ASP A 314 -18.88 -30.76 -9.37
CA ASP A 314 -19.86 -30.05 -10.18
C ASP A 314 -21.14 -29.86 -9.36
N VAL A 315 -21.43 -28.61 -8.98
CA VAL A 315 -22.61 -28.28 -8.17
C VAL A 315 -23.79 -27.77 -9.00
N ILE A 316 -23.61 -27.61 -10.31
CA ILE A 316 -24.65 -27.19 -11.26
C ILE A 316 -25.21 -28.36 -12.08
N GLY A 317 -24.48 -29.48 -12.14
CA GLY A 317 -24.90 -30.73 -12.77
C GLY A 317 -24.74 -30.74 -14.30
N ASP A 318 -23.74 -30.06 -14.84
CA ASP A 318 -23.45 -30.06 -16.28
C ASP A 318 -22.44 -31.14 -16.73
N GLY A 319 -21.87 -31.88 -15.76
CA GLY A 319 -20.95 -32.99 -15.95
C GLY A 319 -19.47 -32.60 -15.98
N SER A 320 -19.12 -31.36 -15.65
CA SER A 320 -17.75 -30.86 -15.65
C SER A 320 -17.41 -30.05 -14.41
N THR A 321 -16.13 -30.06 -14.06
CA THR A 321 -15.56 -29.18 -13.03
C THR A 321 -14.46 -28.28 -13.57
N ALA A 322 -14.21 -28.32 -14.87
CA ALA A 322 -13.14 -27.56 -15.49
C ALA A 322 -13.44 -26.06 -15.45
N ASP A 323 -12.39 -25.25 -15.39
CA ASP A 323 -12.51 -23.80 -15.49
C ASP A 323 -12.40 -23.33 -16.94
N ARG A 324 -13.41 -23.64 -17.77
CA ARG A 324 -13.23 -23.57 -19.23
C ARG A 324 -13.27 -22.16 -19.80
N HIS A 325 -14.07 -21.25 -19.25
CA HIS A 325 -14.29 -19.93 -19.86
C HIS A 325 -13.61 -18.81 -19.10
N SER A 326 -13.76 -18.80 -17.77
CA SER A 326 -13.36 -17.67 -16.95
C SER A 326 -11.90 -17.75 -16.48
N GLY A 327 -11.45 -18.91 -16.01
CA GLY A 327 -10.16 -19.03 -15.30
C GLY A 327 -10.19 -18.43 -13.88
N HIS A 328 -11.34 -17.90 -13.45
CA HIS A 328 -11.51 -17.19 -12.20
C HIS A 328 -11.40 -18.11 -10.99
N GLY A 329 -12.07 -19.27 -11.03
CA GLY A 329 -12.03 -20.23 -9.94
C GLY A 329 -10.65 -20.80 -9.69
N THR A 330 -9.90 -21.09 -10.75
CA THR A 330 -8.49 -21.49 -10.68
C THR A 330 -7.64 -20.38 -10.06
N HIS A 331 -7.82 -19.13 -10.51
CA HIS A 331 -7.10 -17.98 -9.94
C HIS A 331 -7.41 -17.78 -8.45
N VAL A 332 -8.67 -17.91 -8.04
CA VAL A 332 -9.10 -17.86 -6.63
C VAL A 332 -8.46 -18.99 -5.82
N ALA A 333 -8.50 -20.24 -6.31
CA ALA A 333 -7.88 -21.38 -5.64
C ALA A 333 -6.36 -21.21 -5.48
N CYS A 334 -5.65 -20.74 -6.51
CA CYS A 334 -4.22 -20.44 -6.45
C CYS A 334 -3.93 -19.33 -5.44
N THR A 335 -4.76 -18.29 -5.37
CA THR A 335 -4.62 -17.19 -4.38
C THR A 335 -4.75 -17.71 -2.96
N VAL A 336 -5.68 -18.64 -2.72
CA VAL A 336 -5.89 -19.26 -1.42
C VAL A 336 -4.70 -20.15 -1.04
N LEU A 337 -4.35 -21.13 -1.88
CA LEU A 337 -3.48 -22.24 -1.49
C LEU A 337 -2.53 -22.79 -2.55
N GLY A 338 -2.34 -22.09 -3.67
CA GLY A 338 -1.31 -22.48 -4.64
C GLY A 338 0.07 -22.54 -3.97
N ASP A 339 0.85 -23.59 -4.20
CA ASP A 339 2.20 -23.70 -3.61
C ASP A 339 3.26 -22.91 -4.39
N GLY A 340 2.89 -22.35 -5.53
CA GLY A 340 3.77 -21.55 -6.38
C GLY A 340 4.76 -22.35 -7.22
N THR A 341 4.63 -23.67 -7.29
CA THR A 341 5.54 -24.52 -8.08
C THR A 341 5.51 -24.22 -9.58
N LYS A 342 4.40 -23.71 -10.13
CA LYS A 342 4.28 -23.32 -11.54
C LYS A 342 4.52 -21.84 -11.80
N GLY A 343 4.11 -20.99 -10.87
CA GLY A 343 4.09 -19.53 -11.04
C GLY A 343 5.22 -18.77 -10.33
N GLY A 344 5.96 -19.42 -9.42
CA GLY A 344 6.97 -18.77 -8.58
C GLY A 344 6.39 -18.01 -7.38
N TYR A 345 5.07 -17.95 -7.25
CA TYR A 345 4.37 -17.25 -6.18
C TYR A 345 3.34 -18.16 -5.52
N ALA A 346 3.47 -18.34 -4.21
CA ALA A 346 2.53 -19.11 -3.42
C ALA A 346 1.34 -18.26 -2.97
N GLY A 347 0.19 -18.89 -2.78
CA GLY A 347 -1.00 -18.32 -2.14
C GLY A 347 -0.79 -18.00 -0.66
N VAL A 348 -1.89 -17.72 0.04
CA VAL A 348 -1.89 -17.36 1.46
C VAL A 348 -1.57 -18.57 2.35
N ALA A 349 -2.19 -19.71 2.05
CA ALA A 349 -2.12 -20.96 2.81
C ALA A 349 -1.65 -22.13 1.92
N PRO A 350 -0.36 -22.14 1.51
CA PRO A 350 0.16 -23.07 0.51
C PRO A 350 0.14 -24.55 0.91
N ASP A 351 -0.04 -24.89 2.18
CA ASP A 351 -0.11 -26.28 2.65
C ASP A 351 -1.54 -26.70 3.08
N ALA A 352 -2.54 -25.86 2.80
CA ALA A 352 -3.94 -26.23 2.96
C ALA A 352 -4.42 -27.20 1.87
N GLU A 353 -5.48 -27.93 2.20
CA GLU A 353 -6.22 -28.80 1.29
C GLU A 353 -7.41 -28.05 0.66
N LEU A 354 -7.73 -28.38 -0.59
CA LEU A 354 -8.77 -27.73 -1.40
C LEU A 354 -10.00 -28.62 -1.55
N TYR A 355 -11.16 -28.07 -1.19
CA TYR A 355 -12.47 -28.61 -1.55
C TYR A 355 -13.15 -27.66 -2.55
N PHE A 356 -13.20 -28.03 -3.82
CA PHE A 356 -13.68 -27.17 -4.89
C PHE A 356 -15.13 -27.50 -5.29
N GLN A 357 -15.91 -26.45 -5.57
CA GLN A 357 -17.29 -26.52 -6.04
C GLN A 357 -17.42 -25.68 -7.33
N ALA A 358 -17.54 -26.34 -8.48
CA ALA A 358 -17.63 -25.71 -9.80
C ALA A 358 -19.06 -25.22 -10.10
N MET A 359 -19.17 -23.93 -10.42
CA MET A 359 -20.41 -23.17 -10.53
C MET A 359 -20.63 -22.56 -11.92
N GLU A 360 -19.63 -22.54 -12.79
CA GLU A 360 -19.80 -22.11 -14.19
C GLU A 360 -20.21 -23.29 -15.05
N ASN A 361 -21.22 -23.08 -15.88
CA ASN A 361 -21.65 -24.06 -16.85
C ASN A 361 -20.71 -24.06 -18.05
N ASP A 362 -19.92 -25.12 -18.20
CA ASP A 362 -18.90 -25.28 -19.24
C ASP A 362 -19.47 -25.28 -20.66
N ASN A 363 -20.75 -25.61 -20.83
CA ASN A 363 -21.40 -25.58 -22.14
C ASN A 363 -21.85 -24.17 -22.55
N THR A 364 -22.01 -23.25 -21.59
CA THR A 364 -22.63 -21.94 -21.85
C THR A 364 -21.84 -20.73 -21.33
N GLY A 365 -20.85 -20.94 -20.45
CA GLY A 365 -20.12 -19.89 -19.74
C GLY A 365 -20.99 -19.16 -18.69
N ASN A 366 -22.14 -19.72 -18.33
CA ASN A 366 -23.04 -19.08 -17.36
C ASN A 366 -22.63 -19.46 -15.94
N PHE A 367 -22.38 -18.45 -15.11
CA PHE A 367 -22.17 -18.63 -13.68
C PHE A 367 -23.50 -18.83 -12.96
N VAL A 368 -23.68 -19.98 -12.30
CA VAL A 368 -24.93 -20.38 -11.65
C VAL A 368 -24.64 -20.85 -10.23
N SER A 369 -25.37 -20.29 -9.27
CA SER A 369 -25.30 -20.76 -7.88
C SER A 369 -26.44 -21.72 -7.56
N PRO A 370 -26.17 -22.91 -6.99
CA PRO A 370 -27.18 -23.67 -6.25
C PRO A 370 -27.53 -22.95 -4.93
N SER A 371 -28.35 -23.56 -4.08
CA SER A 371 -28.68 -22.97 -2.78
C SER A 371 -27.42 -22.82 -1.92
N LEU A 372 -27.26 -21.67 -1.26
CA LEU A 372 -26.12 -21.43 -0.37
C LEU A 372 -26.05 -22.45 0.77
N ASN A 373 -27.21 -22.87 1.30
CA ASN A 373 -27.29 -23.94 2.29
C ASN A 373 -26.66 -25.25 1.80
N TYR A 374 -26.84 -25.60 0.53
CA TYR A 374 -26.21 -26.79 -0.05
C TYR A 374 -24.70 -26.63 -0.15
N LEU A 375 -24.22 -25.49 -0.67
CA LEU A 375 -22.78 -25.22 -0.80
C LEU A 375 -22.05 -25.29 0.55
N LEU A 376 -22.57 -24.58 1.54
CA LEU A 376 -21.95 -24.50 2.86
C LEU A 376 -22.00 -25.84 3.60
N ASN A 377 -23.13 -26.55 3.56
CA ASN A 377 -23.25 -27.83 4.28
C ASN A 377 -22.39 -28.92 3.64
N SER A 378 -22.30 -28.99 2.32
CA SER A 378 -21.45 -30.00 1.64
C SER A 378 -19.97 -29.79 1.97
N ALA A 379 -19.49 -28.54 1.92
CA ALA A 379 -18.14 -28.19 2.34
C ALA A 379 -17.90 -28.47 3.84
N TYR A 380 -18.83 -28.09 4.71
CA TYR A 380 -18.71 -28.32 6.16
C TYR A 380 -18.62 -29.82 6.49
N ASN A 381 -19.44 -30.64 5.84
CA ASN A 381 -19.46 -32.09 5.99
C ASN A 381 -18.18 -32.75 5.46
N ALA A 382 -17.52 -32.14 4.46
CA ALA A 382 -16.21 -32.55 3.98
C ALA A 382 -15.04 -32.13 4.91
N GLY A 383 -15.34 -31.44 6.01
CA GLY A 383 -14.34 -31.01 6.99
C GLY A 383 -13.84 -29.59 6.80
N ALA A 384 -14.26 -28.89 5.73
CA ALA A 384 -13.89 -27.49 5.55
C ALA A 384 -14.50 -26.61 6.65
N ARG A 385 -13.71 -25.64 7.12
CA ARG A 385 -14.15 -24.63 8.10
C ARG A 385 -14.02 -23.21 7.58
N ILE A 386 -13.39 -23.06 6.42
CA ILE A 386 -13.28 -21.82 5.67
C ILE A 386 -13.95 -22.08 4.32
N HIS A 387 -14.85 -21.19 3.92
CA HIS A 387 -15.55 -21.25 2.64
C HIS A 387 -15.46 -19.87 1.99
N THR A 388 -14.88 -19.79 0.80
CA THR A 388 -14.74 -18.53 0.06
C THR A 388 -15.63 -18.51 -1.17
N ASN A 389 -16.35 -17.39 -1.33
CA ASN A 389 -17.29 -17.12 -2.42
C ASN A 389 -16.89 -15.78 -3.05
N SER A 390 -16.06 -15.82 -4.09
CA SER A 390 -15.51 -14.62 -4.73
C SER A 390 -16.46 -14.05 -5.80
N TRP A 391 -17.76 -14.01 -5.49
CA TRP A 391 -18.82 -13.62 -6.40
C TRP A 391 -19.99 -13.00 -5.62
N GLY A 392 -20.81 -12.20 -6.31
CA GLY A 392 -21.98 -11.55 -5.72
C GLY A 392 -22.93 -11.05 -6.81
N SER A 393 -24.20 -10.81 -6.44
CA SER A 393 -25.17 -10.16 -7.31
C SER A 393 -25.12 -8.64 -7.11
N ALA A 394 -25.14 -7.89 -8.21
CA ALA A 394 -25.23 -6.42 -8.20
C ALA A 394 -26.62 -5.92 -7.75
#